data_AF-A0A2V9VH32-F1
#
_entry.id   AF-A0A2V9VH32-F1
#
_cell.length_a   1.000
_cell.length_b   1.000
_cell.length_c   1.000
_cell.angle_alpha   90.00
_cell.angle_beta   90.00
_cell.angle_gamma   90.00
#
_symmetry.space_group_name_H-M   'P 1'
#
loop_
_entity.id
_entity.type
_entity.pdbx_description
1 polymer ?
#
loop_
_entity_poly.entity_id
_entity_poly.type
_entity_poly.pdbx_seq_one_letter_code
_entity_poly.pdbx_strand_id
1 'polypeptide(L)'
;MRPSAVFVRRVMRCLRLLAVVAVFALSMESLGQSSDMPSLGDLARKQREKQEKNKASAAKPKKVVTDEDMPAHAADEDVPPSDGPHEEMSVERSATDVLQSGDQFKSAIARQKGIIAGLKARVDKFNGSIHFVEANASRNGVEYNKLQAHKQQEVERLQGQLDEQKRDLEQMQEKARKAGYGSAVWDP
;
A
#
# COMPACT_ATOMS: atom_id res chain seq x y z
N MET A 1 -60.54 -31.72 -33.65
CA MET A 1 -59.96 -32.13 -32.34
C MET A 1 -59.15 -30.97 -31.79
N ARG A 2 -59.53 -30.39 -30.64
CA ARG A 2 -58.82 -29.25 -30.02
C ARG A 2 -57.75 -29.79 -29.06
N PRO A 3 -56.47 -29.37 -29.16
CA PRO A 3 -55.45 -29.81 -28.22
C PRO A 3 -55.69 -29.20 -26.84
N SER A 4 -55.73 -30.05 -25.82
CA SER A 4 -55.99 -29.67 -24.42
C SER A 4 -54.89 -28.75 -23.87
N ALA A 5 -55.30 -27.67 -23.20
CA ALA A 5 -54.44 -26.61 -22.65
C ALA A 5 -53.31 -27.08 -21.71
N VAL A 6 -53.34 -28.33 -21.27
CA VAL A 6 -52.31 -28.98 -20.45
C VAL A 6 -51.04 -29.30 -21.26
N PHE A 7 -51.19 -29.63 -22.55
CA PHE A 7 -50.08 -29.96 -23.44
C PHE A 7 -49.20 -28.73 -23.74
N VAL A 8 -49.85 -27.59 -24.01
CA VAL A 8 -49.18 -26.32 -24.32
C VAL A 8 -48.36 -25.81 -23.13
N ARG A 9 -48.85 -25.98 -21.90
CA ARG A 9 -48.16 -25.54 -20.67
C ARG A 9 -46.93 -26.39 -20.33
N ARG A 10 -46.92 -27.69 -20.68
CA ARG A 10 -45.75 -28.58 -20.49
C ARG A 10 -44.65 -28.30 -21.51
N VAL A 11 -45.01 -28.09 -22.79
CA VAL A 11 -44.05 -27.78 -23.86
C VAL A 11 -43.37 -26.43 -23.61
N MET A 12 -44.11 -25.40 -23.17
CA MET A 12 -43.50 -24.09 -22.84
C MET A 12 -42.57 -24.11 -21.62
N ARG A 13 -42.76 -25.03 -20.65
CA ARG A 13 -41.87 -25.17 -19.49
C ARG A 13 -40.57 -25.89 -19.85
N CYS A 14 -40.62 -26.89 -20.72
CA CYS A 14 -39.42 -27.56 -21.26
C CYS A 14 -38.59 -26.62 -22.14
N LEU A 15 -39.24 -25.78 -22.96
CA LEU A 15 -38.56 -24.79 -23.80
C LEU A 15 -37.82 -23.71 -22.97
N ARG A 16 -38.41 -23.28 -21.85
CA ARG A 16 -37.78 -22.33 -20.92
C ARG A 16 -36.61 -22.93 -20.13
N LEU A 17 -36.69 -24.21 -19.74
CA LEU A 17 -35.59 -24.89 -19.06
C LEU A 17 -34.39 -25.13 -19.98
N LEU A 18 -34.62 -25.44 -21.26
CA LEU A 18 -33.54 -25.61 -22.24
C LEU A 18 -32.82 -24.29 -22.58
N ALA A 19 -33.53 -23.15 -22.57
CA ALA A 19 -32.91 -21.84 -22.81
C ALA A 19 -31.98 -21.36 -21.68
N VAL A 20 -32.22 -21.76 -20.42
CA VAL A 20 -31.38 -21.38 -19.28
C VAL A 20 -30.06 -22.15 -19.25
N VAL A 21 -30.04 -23.41 -19.71
CA VAL A 21 -28.82 -24.24 -19.76
C VAL A 21 -27.87 -23.77 -20.87
N ALA A 22 -28.41 -23.30 -22.01
CA ALA A 22 -27.59 -22.81 -23.13
C ALA A 22 -26.84 -21.50 -22.83
N VAL A 23 -27.35 -20.66 -21.92
CA VAL A 23 -26.67 -19.42 -21.50
C VAL A 23 -25.58 -19.69 -20.46
N PHE A 24 -25.70 -20.77 -19.67
CA PHE A 24 -24.69 -21.11 -18.65
C PHE A 24 -23.46 -21.83 -19.23
N ALA A 25 -23.59 -22.44 -20.42
CA ALA A 25 -22.50 -23.20 -21.06
C ALA A 25 -21.52 -22.34 -21.89
N LEU A 26 -21.79 -21.05 -22.09
CA LEU A 26 -20.95 -20.16 -22.92
C LEU A 26 -20.13 -19.13 -22.12
N SER A 27 -19.93 -19.35 -20.81
CA SER A 27 -19.16 -18.41 -19.95
C SER A 27 -17.96 -19.06 -19.24
N MET A 28 -17.49 -20.22 -19.69
CA MET A 28 -16.34 -20.93 -19.12
C MET A 28 -15.09 -20.91 -20.01
N GLU A 29 -14.87 -19.83 -20.77
CA GLU A 29 -13.69 -19.67 -21.63
C GLU A 29 -12.97 -18.34 -21.35
N SER A 30 -12.34 -18.22 -20.18
CA SER A 30 -11.02 -17.56 -20.01
C SER A 30 -10.61 -17.52 -18.52
N LEU A 31 -10.04 -18.60 -18.01
CA LEU A 31 -9.08 -18.57 -16.91
C LEU A 31 -7.77 -19.02 -17.58
N GLY A 32 -6.91 -18.13 -18.03
CA GLY A 32 -6.28 -17.08 -17.26
C GLY A 32 -4.80 -17.43 -17.27
N GLN A 33 -4.05 -16.80 -18.17
CA GLN A 33 -2.61 -16.96 -18.30
C GLN A 33 -1.97 -16.78 -16.91
N SER A 34 -1.21 -17.77 -16.47
CA SER A 34 -0.39 -17.70 -15.26
C SER A 34 0.64 -16.59 -15.46
N SER A 35 0.34 -15.39 -14.98
CA SER A 35 1.34 -14.37 -14.78
C SER A 35 2.20 -14.82 -13.60
N ASP A 36 3.37 -15.37 -13.90
CA ASP A 36 4.50 -15.42 -12.97
C ASP A 36 4.90 -13.98 -12.64
N MET A 37 4.11 -13.34 -11.78
CA MET A 37 4.46 -12.09 -11.13
C MET A 37 5.49 -12.45 -10.06
N PRO A 38 6.76 -12.06 -10.21
CA PRO A 38 7.78 -12.36 -9.23
C PRO A 38 7.35 -11.80 -7.88
N SER A 39 7.40 -12.65 -6.86
CA SER A 39 7.03 -12.28 -5.50
C SER A 39 7.80 -11.04 -5.05
N LEU A 40 7.17 -10.16 -4.26
CA LEU A 40 7.83 -9.01 -3.64
C LEU A 40 9.09 -9.44 -2.85
N GLY A 41 9.10 -10.67 -2.32
CA GLY A 41 10.27 -11.27 -1.68
C GLY A 41 11.44 -11.53 -2.63
N ASP A 42 11.16 -11.91 -3.89
CA ASP A 42 12.19 -12.18 -4.90
C ASP A 42 12.81 -10.89 -5.44
N LEU A 43 12.01 -9.82 -5.56
CA LEU A 43 12.52 -8.47 -5.85
C LEU A 43 13.44 -7.97 -4.74
N ALA A 44 13.08 -8.18 -3.48
CA ALA A 44 13.90 -7.79 -2.34
C ALA A 44 15.25 -8.55 -2.29
N ARG A 45 15.25 -9.86 -2.61
CA ARG A 45 16.50 -10.64 -2.74
C ARG A 45 17.37 -10.14 -3.89
N LYS A 46 16.81 -9.92 -5.08
CA LYS A 46 17.55 -9.36 -6.23
C LYS A 46 18.16 -7.98 -5.91
N GLN A 47 17.49 -7.16 -5.12
CA GLN A 47 18.00 -5.86 -4.73
C GLN A 47 19.20 -5.98 -3.77
N ARG A 48 19.19 -6.95 -2.84
CA ARG A 48 20.34 -7.26 -1.98
C ARG A 48 21.52 -7.81 -2.77
N GLU A 49 21.29 -8.72 -3.72
CA GLU A 49 22.35 -9.26 -4.60
C GLU A 49 23.01 -8.17 -5.46
N LYS A 50 22.23 -7.21 -5.97
CA LYS A 50 22.78 -6.04 -6.70
C LYS A 50 23.63 -5.14 -5.80
N GLN A 51 23.24 -4.95 -4.53
CA GLN A 51 24.02 -4.17 -3.58
C GLN A 51 25.33 -4.88 -3.21
N GLU A 52 25.33 -6.20 -3.09
CA GLU A 52 26.54 -6.98 -2.85
C GLU A 52 27.51 -6.94 -4.05
N LYS A 53 26.99 -7.01 -5.28
CA LYS A 53 27.82 -6.83 -6.50
C LYS A 53 28.42 -5.42 -6.62
N ASN A 54 27.66 -4.37 -6.29
CA ASN A 54 28.20 -3.00 -6.27
C ASN A 54 29.20 -2.75 -5.15
N LYS A 55 29.10 -3.47 -4.02
CA LYS A 55 30.07 -3.39 -2.92
C LYS A 55 31.40 -4.06 -3.27
N ALA A 56 31.40 -5.07 -4.15
CA ALA A 56 32.61 -5.74 -4.63
C ALA A 56 33.40 -4.94 -5.68
N SER A 57 32.78 -3.96 -6.36
CA SER A 57 33.44 -3.11 -7.37
C SER A 57 33.83 -1.71 -6.89
N ALA A 58 33.56 -1.36 -5.63
CA ALA A 58 33.99 -0.10 -5.01
C ALA A 58 35.21 -0.29 -4.11
N ALA A 59 36.30 -0.80 -4.68
CA ALA A 59 37.62 -0.73 -4.05
C ALA A 59 38.13 0.72 -4.11
N LYS A 60 38.08 1.42 -2.98
CA LYS A 60 39.11 2.34 -2.45
C LYS A 60 38.63 2.88 -1.09
N PRO A 61 39.32 2.56 0.03
CA PRO A 61 38.97 3.13 1.32
C PRO A 61 39.20 4.65 1.27
N LYS A 62 38.14 5.42 1.56
CA LYS A 62 38.20 6.86 1.75
C LYS A 62 39.13 7.11 2.94
N LYS A 63 40.28 7.74 2.68
CA LYS A 63 41.32 8.12 3.66
C LYS A 63 40.65 8.68 4.92
N VAL A 64 40.84 7.98 6.04
CA VAL A 64 40.51 8.48 7.37
C VAL A 64 41.46 9.65 7.61
N VAL A 65 40.93 10.87 7.67
CA VAL A 65 41.67 12.02 8.17
C VAL A 65 41.59 11.92 9.69
N THR A 66 42.62 11.33 10.28
CA THR A 66 42.87 11.39 11.72
C THR A 66 43.40 12.78 12.05
N ASP A 67 43.08 13.26 13.26
CA ASP A 67 43.33 14.57 13.85
C ASP A 67 44.83 14.89 14.10
N GLU A 68 45.69 14.67 13.09
CA GLU A 68 47.15 14.77 13.20
C GLU A 68 47.80 15.62 12.08
N ASP A 69 47.01 16.08 11.10
CA ASP A 69 47.47 17.01 10.04
C ASP A 69 47.04 18.47 10.33
N MET A 70 47.06 18.88 11.61
CA MET A 70 46.89 20.29 11.99
C MET A 70 48.24 21.01 11.94
N PRO A 71 48.40 22.09 11.15
CA PRO A 71 49.60 22.92 11.22
C PRO A 71 49.66 23.58 12.60
N ALA A 72 50.74 23.30 13.34
CA ALA A 72 51.07 23.96 14.59
C ALA A 72 51.24 25.46 14.35
N HIS A 73 50.26 26.27 14.76
CA HIS A 73 50.46 27.71 14.87
C HIS A 73 50.68 28.09 16.32
N ALA A 74 51.78 28.80 16.52
CA ALA A 74 52.35 29.20 17.79
C ALA A 74 51.39 30.04 18.64
N ALA A 75 51.72 30.06 19.93
CA ALA A 75 51.03 30.72 21.02
C ALA A 75 50.86 32.24 20.85
N ASP A 76 49.89 32.73 21.64
CA ASP A 76 49.84 34.00 22.35
C ASP A 76 48.81 35.07 21.90
N GLU A 77 47.91 35.34 22.88
CA GLU A 77 47.30 36.61 23.29
C GLU A 77 45.91 37.05 22.73
N ASP A 78 45.00 37.20 23.72
CA ASP A 78 43.89 38.15 23.90
C ASP A 78 42.59 38.16 23.05
N VAL A 79 41.48 38.13 23.80
CA VAL A 79 40.03 38.14 23.46
C VAL A 79 39.56 39.61 23.30
N PRO A 80 38.65 40.00 22.37
CA PRO A 80 37.19 39.90 22.58
C PRO A 80 36.33 39.62 21.31
N PRO A 81 35.01 39.33 21.46
CA PRO A 81 34.26 38.50 20.54
C PRO A 81 33.79 39.29 19.32
N SER A 82 34.16 38.80 18.14
CA SER A 82 33.59 39.26 16.87
C SER A 82 32.45 38.31 16.49
N ASP A 83 31.23 38.84 16.47
CA ASP A 83 30.09 38.25 15.76
C ASP A 83 30.53 37.87 14.33
N GLY A 84 30.77 36.58 14.11
CA GLY A 84 30.98 36.01 12.79
C GLY A 84 29.68 35.37 12.32
N PRO A 85 29.29 35.52 11.05
CA PRO A 85 28.09 34.87 10.55
C PRO A 85 28.31 33.36 10.66
N HIS A 86 27.35 32.67 11.29
CA HIS A 86 27.22 31.23 11.10
C HIS A 86 27.06 31.01 9.58
N GLU A 87 28.14 30.62 8.90
CA GLU A 87 28.02 29.90 7.65
C GLU A 87 27.34 28.57 7.97
N GLU A 88 26.01 28.62 8.08
CA GLU A 88 25.20 27.49 7.66
C GLU A 88 25.65 27.18 6.24
N MET A 89 26.38 26.08 6.10
CA MET A 89 26.63 25.42 4.84
C MET A 89 25.26 24.98 4.30
N SER A 90 24.53 25.95 3.77
CA SER A 90 23.28 25.79 3.07
C SER A 90 23.66 25.16 1.75
N VAL A 91 23.60 23.82 1.72
CA VAL A 91 23.58 23.09 0.46
C VAL A 91 22.37 23.63 -0.30
N GLU A 92 22.62 24.56 -1.21
CA GLU A 92 21.62 25.15 -2.08
C GLU A 92 21.06 24.01 -2.93
N ARG A 93 19.96 23.40 -2.45
CA ARG A 93 19.24 22.39 -3.21
C ARG A 93 18.70 23.10 -4.44
N SER A 94 19.08 22.61 -5.62
CA SER A 94 18.56 23.20 -6.85
C SER A 94 17.03 23.17 -6.83
N ALA A 95 16.39 24.24 -7.29
CA ALA A 95 14.93 24.32 -7.32
C ALA A 95 14.29 23.13 -8.08
N THR A 96 15.00 22.61 -9.09
CA THR A 96 14.63 21.40 -9.82
C THR A 96 14.64 20.14 -8.97
N ASP A 97 15.62 19.95 -8.09
CA ASP A 97 15.69 18.79 -7.19
C ASP A 97 14.57 18.83 -6.14
N VAL A 98 14.23 20.04 -5.67
CA VAL A 98 13.13 20.26 -4.73
C VAL A 98 11.79 19.90 -5.36
N LEU A 99 11.55 20.32 -6.61
CA LEU A 99 10.33 20.01 -7.35
C LEU A 99 10.20 18.51 -7.64
N GLN A 100 11.26 17.87 -8.16
CA GLN A 100 11.26 16.43 -8.42
C GLN A 100 11.03 15.60 -7.15
N SER A 101 11.66 15.99 -6.04
CA SER A 101 11.46 15.33 -4.74
C SER A 101 10.05 15.57 -4.19
N GLY A 102 9.49 16.76 -4.38
CA GLY A 102 8.11 17.10 -4.03
C GLY A 102 7.09 16.22 -4.76
N ASP A 103 7.25 16.03 -6.07
CA ASP A 103 6.39 15.16 -6.88
C ASP A 103 6.46 13.69 -6.43
N GLN A 104 7.65 13.23 -6.04
CA GLN A 104 7.82 11.89 -5.47
C GLN A 104 7.04 11.73 -4.16
N PHE A 105 7.13 12.69 -3.25
CA PHE A 105 6.34 12.68 -2.01
C PHE A 105 4.84 12.73 -2.30
N LYS A 106 4.40 13.59 -3.21
CA LYS A 106 2.98 13.71 -3.61
C LYS A 106 2.45 12.37 -4.15
N SER A 107 3.19 11.72 -5.04
CA SER A 107 2.80 10.42 -5.61
C SER A 107 2.81 9.29 -4.57
N ALA A 108 3.74 9.30 -3.61
CA ALA A 108 3.78 8.32 -2.53
C ALA A 108 2.58 8.49 -1.58
N ILE A 109 2.28 9.72 -1.19
CA ILE A 109 1.11 10.07 -0.35
C ILE A 109 -0.19 9.68 -1.05
N ALA A 110 -0.33 9.96 -2.35
CA ALA A 110 -1.52 9.59 -3.10
C ALA A 110 -1.73 8.07 -3.14
N ARG A 111 -0.67 7.30 -3.41
CA ARG A 111 -0.71 5.84 -3.36
C ARG A 111 -1.11 5.32 -1.98
N GLN A 112 -0.54 5.90 -0.92
CA GLN A 112 -0.86 5.51 0.45
C GLN A 112 -2.33 5.78 0.81
N LYS A 113 -2.87 6.94 0.40
CA LYS A 113 -4.30 7.24 0.55
C LYS A 113 -5.17 6.21 -0.18
N GLY A 114 -4.76 5.77 -1.37
CA GLY A 114 -5.43 4.71 -2.12
C GLY A 114 -5.44 3.36 -1.38
N ILE A 115 -4.32 2.99 -0.75
CA ILE A 115 -4.22 1.80 0.10
C ILE A 115 -5.21 1.89 1.27
N ILE A 116 -5.23 3.02 1.99
CA ILE A 116 -6.16 3.26 3.11
C ILE A 116 -7.62 3.16 2.64
N ALA A 117 -7.95 3.77 1.50
CA ALA A 117 -9.30 3.69 0.93
C ALA A 117 -9.70 2.24 0.60
N GLY A 118 -8.78 1.46 0.03
CA GLY A 118 -9.00 0.03 -0.25
C GLY A 118 -9.17 -0.81 1.01
N LEU A 119 -8.40 -0.54 2.07
CA LEU A 119 -8.59 -1.21 3.36
C LEU A 119 -9.94 -0.85 3.98
N LYS A 120 -10.32 0.43 3.97
CA LYS A 120 -11.61 0.89 4.48
C LYS A 120 -12.77 0.21 3.76
N ALA A 121 -12.73 0.15 2.42
CA ALA A 121 -13.76 -0.53 1.64
C ALA A 121 -13.87 -2.04 1.98
N ARG A 122 -12.75 -2.70 2.29
CA ARG A 122 -12.77 -4.10 2.76
C ARG A 122 -13.40 -4.23 4.15
N VAL A 123 -13.04 -3.36 5.09
CA VAL A 123 -13.68 -3.31 6.42
C VAL A 123 -15.19 -3.14 6.28
N ASP A 124 -15.62 -2.15 5.49
CA ASP A 124 -17.04 -1.86 5.26
C ASP A 124 -17.75 -3.06 4.61
N LYS A 125 -17.12 -3.75 3.66
CA LYS A 125 -17.65 -4.98 3.04
C LYS A 125 -17.84 -6.11 4.05
N PHE A 126 -16.86 -6.37 4.92
CA PHE A 126 -16.99 -7.43 5.91
C PHE A 126 -18.06 -7.07 6.95
N ASN A 127 -18.02 -5.85 7.50
CA ASN A 127 -19.02 -5.34 8.43
C ASN A 127 -20.45 -5.43 7.86
N GLY A 128 -20.64 -5.00 6.62
CA GLY A 128 -21.94 -5.09 5.95
C GLY A 128 -22.43 -6.52 5.69
N SER A 129 -21.55 -7.52 5.81
CA SER A 129 -21.88 -8.95 5.62
C SER A 129 -22.01 -9.74 6.93
N ILE A 130 -21.80 -9.08 8.08
CA ILE A 130 -21.88 -9.68 9.41
C ILE A 130 -23.31 -9.57 9.91
N HIS A 131 -23.96 -10.73 10.10
CA HIS A 131 -25.32 -10.79 10.63
C HIS A 131 -25.45 -11.98 11.57
N PHE A 132 -25.56 -11.72 12.87
CA PHE A 132 -25.83 -12.77 13.85
C PHE A 132 -27.32 -13.11 13.88
N VAL A 133 -27.63 -14.39 14.02
CA VAL A 133 -29.00 -14.89 14.21
C VAL A 133 -29.10 -15.60 15.55
N GLU A 134 -30.31 -15.81 16.06
CA GLU A 134 -30.49 -16.67 17.22
C GLU A 134 -30.07 -18.11 16.89
N ALA A 135 -29.37 -18.79 17.81
CA ALA A 135 -28.77 -20.10 17.57
C ALA A 135 -29.78 -21.15 17.07
N ASN A 136 -31.04 -21.05 17.53
CA ASN A 136 -32.13 -21.98 17.20
C ASN A 136 -33.05 -21.47 16.08
N ALA A 137 -32.84 -20.25 15.55
CA ALA A 137 -33.70 -19.70 14.49
C ALA A 137 -33.57 -20.45 13.16
N SER A 138 -32.55 -21.30 13.01
CA SER A 138 -32.29 -22.10 11.82
C SER A 138 -31.57 -23.39 12.18
N ARG A 139 -31.73 -24.44 11.36
CA ARG A 139 -31.12 -25.76 11.59
C ARG A 139 -29.60 -25.70 11.83
N ASN A 140 -28.92 -24.72 11.25
CA ASN A 140 -27.46 -24.52 11.34
C ASN A 140 -27.07 -23.17 11.95
N GLY A 141 -27.92 -22.56 12.79
CA GLY A 141 -27.70 -21.20 13.32
C GLY A 141 -26.37 -21.03 14.07
N VAL A 142 -25.97 -22.03 14.85
CA VAL A 142 -24.68 -22.03 15.58
C VAL A 142 -23.48 -21.95 14.62
N GLU A 143 -23.42 -22.80 13.61
CA GLU A 143 -22.31 -22.81 12.64
C GLU A 143 -22.28 -21.53 11.81
N TYR A 144 -23.45 -21.03 11.42
CA TYR A 144 -23.55 -19.75 10.75
C TYR A 144 -22.99 -18.61 11.61
N ASN A 145 -23.32 -18.55 12.90
CA ASN A 145 -22.80 -17.54 13.82
C ASN A 145 -21.29 -17.65 14.04
N LYS A 146 -20.71 -18.87 14.04
CA LYS A 146 -19.25 -19.04 14.08
C LYS A 146 -18.58 -18.39 12.87
N LEU A 147 -19.17 -18.55 11.67
CA LEU A 147 -18.68 -17.86 10.47
C LEU A 147 -18.75 -16.34 10.61
N GLN A 148 -19.83 -15.80 11.21
CA GLN A 148 -19.92 -14.36 11.48
C GLN A 148 -18.85 -13.89 12.46
N ALA A 149 -18.58 -14.67 13.51
CA ALA A 149 -17.50 -14.38 14.45
C ALA A 149 -16.12 -14.36 13.77
N HIS A 150 -15.85 -15.28 12.85
CA HIS A 150 -14.62 -15.24 12.05
C HIS A 150 -14.50 -13.99 11.17
N LYS A 151 -15.60 -13.55 10.55
CA LYS A 151 -15.61 -12.29 9.80
C LYS A 151 -15.34 -11.09 10.73
N GLN A 152 -15.86 -11.12 11.96
CA GLN A 152 -15.62 -10.06 12.94
C GLN A 152 -14.14 -9.98 13.34
N GLN A 153 -13.47 -11.12 13.54
CA GLN A 153 -12.03 -11.17 13.78
C GLN A 153 -11.24 -10.60 12.61
N GLU A 154 -11.66 -10.88 11.37
CA GLU A 154 -11.02 -10.32 10.19
C GLU A 154 -11.21 -8.80 10.08
N VAL A 155 -12.36 -8.27 10.50
CA VAL A 155 -12.59 -6.82 10.62
C VAL A 155 -11.60 -6.21 11.61
N GLU A 156 -11.45 -6.78 12.80
CA GLU A 156 -10.50 -6.29 13.82
C GLU A 156 -9.06 -6.28 13.29
N ARG A 157 -8.66 -7.34 12.60
CA ARG A 157 -7.34 -7.45 11.96
C ARG A 157 -7.15 -6.35 10.90
N LEU A 158 -8.12 -6.16 10.02
CA LEU A 158 -8.10 -5.13 8.98
C LEU A 158 -8.10 -3.72 9.57
N GLN A 159 -8.80 -3.50 10.68
CA GLN A 159 -8.83 -2.23 11.40
C GLN A 159 -7.44 -1.89 11.95
N GLY A 160 -6.75 -2.86 12.55
CA GLY A 160 -5.36 -2.68 12.99
C GLY A 160 -4.41 -2.29 11.84
N GLN A 161 -4.56 -2.92 10.67
CA GLN A 161 -3.79 -2.53 9.48
C GLN A 161 -4.15 -1.13 8.99
N LEU A 162 -5.43 -0.76 9.02
CA LEU A 162 -5.89 0.56 8.61
C LEU A 162 -5.27 1.65 9.49
N ASP A 163 -5.21 1.43 10.81
CA ASP A 163 -4.59 2.37 11.75
C ASP A 163 -3.09 2.49 11.54
N GLU A 164 -2.41 1.38 11.24
CA GLU A 164 -0.99 1.40 10.85
C GLU A 164 -0.76 2.20 9.57
N GLN A 165 -1.54 1.95 8.52
CA GLN A 165 -1.39 2.65 7.25
C GLN A 165 -1.70 4.16 7.36
N LYS A 166 -2.59 4.55 8.27
CA LYS A 166 -2.81 5.96 8.63
C LYS A 166 -1.61 6.58 9.32
N ARG A 167 -1.02 5.90 10.30
CA ARG A 167 0.21 6.39 10.95
C ARG A 167 1.36 6.53 9.95
N ASP A 168 1.49 5.61 9.01
CA ASP A 168 2.51 5.70 7.96
C ASP A 168 2.28 6.91 7.04
N LEU A 169 1.01 7.18 6.69
CA LEU A 169 0.62 8.36 5.93
C LEU A 169 1.01 9.65 6.68
N GLU A 170 0.66 9.75 7.96
CA GLU A 170 0.99 10.89 8.82
C GLU A 170 2.51 11.10 8.90
N GLN A 171 3.29 10.02 9.04
CA GLN A 171 4.75 10.11 9.05
C GLN A 171 5.32 10.59 7.71
N MET A 172 4.79 10.13 6.57
CA MET A 172 5.23 10.62 5.25
C MET A 172 4.93 12.10 5.07
N GLN A 173 3.74 12.52 5.51
CA GLN A 173 3.31 13.91 5.48
C GLN A 173 4.18 14.80 6.38
N GLU A 174 4.49 14.32 7.58
CA GLU A 174 5.36 15.04 8.52
C GLU A 174 6.80 15.11 8.02
N LYS A 175 7.32 14.05 7.39
CA LYS A 175 8.63 14.07 6.72
C LYS A 175 8.68 15.11 5.60
N ALA A 176 7.65 15.14 4.75
CA ALA A 176 7.56 16.14 3.69
C ALA A 176 7.52 17.57 4.26
N ARG A 177 6.75 17.79 5.34
CA ARG A 177 6.67 19.08 6.04
C ARG A 177 8.02 19.51 6.60
N LYS A 178 8.71 18.62 7.34
CA LYS A 178 10.03 18.89 7.92
C LYS A 178 11.10 19.15 6.88
N ALA A 179 10.99 18.53 5.70
CA ALA A 179 11.94 18.71 4.61
C ALA A 179 11.68 19.99 3.78
N GLY A 180 10.63 20.75 4.09
CA GLY A 180 10.31 22.03 3.45
C GLY A 180 9.42 21.91 2.21
N TYR A 181 8.88 20.71 1.91
CA TYR A 181 8.01 20.48 0.74
C TYR A 181 6.55 20.90 0.98
N GLY A 182 6.30 21.79 1.96
CA GLY A 182 4.97 22.13 2.47
C GLY A 182 4.02 22.68 1.40
N SER A 183 4.47 23.49 0.45
CA SER A 183 3.59 23.95 -0.64
C SER A 183 3.47 22.93 -1.79
N ALA A 184 4.57 22.29 -2.17
CA ALA A 184 4.63 21.36 -3.31
C ALA A 184 3.84 20.05 -3.09
N VAL A 185 3.72 19.59 -1.85
CA VAL A 185 3.03 18.33 -1.49
C VAL A 185 1.55 18.54 -1.16
N TRP A 186 1.16 19.76 -0.76
CA TRP A 186 -0.16 20.06 -0.22
C TRP A 186 -1.07 20.90 -1.13
N ASP A 187 -0.68 21.14 -2.37
CA ASP A 187 -1.57 21.79 -3.34
C ASP A 187 -2.78 20.87 -3.64
N PRO A 188 -4.03 21.33 -3.37
CA PRO A 188 -5.24 20.50 -3.33
C PRO A 188 -5.62 19.83 -4.65
#